data_AF-D8LUT0-F1
#
_entry.id   AF-D8LUT0-F1
#
_cell.length_a   1.000
_cell.length_b   1.000
_cell.length_c   1.000
_cell.angle_alpha   90.00
_cell.angle_beta   90.00
_cell.angle_gamma   90.00
#
_symmetry.space_group_name_H-M   'P 1'
#
loop_
_entity.id
_entity.type
_entity.pdbx_description
1 polymer ?
#
loop_
_entity_poly.entity_id
_entity_poly.type
_entity_poly.pdbx_seq_one_letter_code
_entity_poly.pdbx_strand_id
1 'polypeptide(L)'
;MSDLEKNQETPIKKNDIPCPFWLETIPVVILTIADILVCKYWIDDPNTQWKYPTISYCYAALCFGWWLMLTLYRSICFGIGGYYDLYWFCNIALVLTTVGVLWRVPSLIGQSMCLLFVPHAAFWIDFLTYPCFKRPALNAYPFMFDNTTTPFEKVTSYHHFWFFPGLIVVLWKQPLLSIWSYVLSVLLFVILNIVSHYMTPVTWYYPDGSERYLNVCMSHDNPGFADSIPPFCWTVGKPFFYHCFTLTMAYVVPVNLISYFIIIGFQKLVLVVFSYVC
;
A
#
# COMPACT_ATOMS: atom_id res chain seq x y z
N MET A 1 13.54 -30.25 35.16
CA MET A 1 14.21 -28.98 34.81
C MET A 1 15.36 -29.32 33.87
N SER A 2 14.98 -29.56 32.62
CA SER A 2 15.78 -29.74 31.40
C SER A 2 14.73 -30.10 30.32
N ASP A 3 15.01 -29.81 29.06
CA ASP A 3 14.14 -30.06 27.88
C ASP A 3 13.26 -28.87 27.45
N LEU A 4 13.68 -27.66 27.84
CA LEU A 4 13.31 -26.41 27.14
C LEU A 4 14.56 -25.79 26.50
N GLU A 5 15.34 -26.61 25.79
CA GLU A 5 16.29 -26.08 24.81
C GLU A 5 15.52 -25.78 23.53
N LYS A 6 15.09 -24.51 23.46
CA LYS A 6 15.01 -23.69 22.26
C LYS A 6 15.54 -24.41 21.01
N ASN A 7 14.62 -24.90 20.17
CA ASN A 7 14.81 -24.87 18.74
C ASN A 7 14.85 -23.39 18.31
N GLN A 8 15.97 -22.71 18.60
CA GLN A 8 16.37 -21.55 17.82
C GLN A 8 16.85 -22.10 16.49
N GLU A 9 15.91 -22.23 15.55
CA GLU A 9 16.26 -22.31 14.13
C GLU A 9 17.17 -21.11 13.85
N THR A 10 18.43 -21.40 13.55
CA THR A 10 19.39 -20.44 13.04
C THR A 10 18.75 -19.75 11.84
N PRO A 11 18.67 -18.40 11.80
CA PRO A 11 18.13 -17.73 10.63
C PRO A 11 18.98 -18.16 9.44
N ILE A 12 18.32 -18.72 8.44
CA ILE A 12 18.95 -19.10 7.18
C ILE A 12 19.63 -17.84 6.67
N LYS A 13 20.96 -17.77 6.79
CA LYS A 13 21.78 -16.78 6.09
C LYS A 13 21.65 -17.10 4.61
N LYS A 14 20.60 -16.60 3.98
CA LYS A 14 20.50 -16.53 2.54
C LYS A 14 21.63 -15.58 2.13
N ASN A 15 22.76 -16.16 1.72
CA ASN A 15 23.83 -15.47 1.00
C ASN A 15 23.27 -15.05 -0.36
N ASP A 16 22.33 -14.11 -0.37
CA ASP A 16 21.77 -13.57 -1.59
C ASP A 16 22.47 -12.25 -1.84
N ILE A 17 23.24 -12.18 -2.92
CA ILE A 17 23.54 -10.91 -3.56
C ILE A 17 22.16 -10.28 -3.81
N PRO A 18 21.81 -9.16 -3.14
CA PRO A 18 20.47 -8.61 -3.24
C PRO A 18 20.20 -8.30 -4.71
N CYS A 19 19.08 -8.81 -5.24
CA CYS A 19 18.63 -8.48 -6.58
C CYS A 19 18.61 -6.95 -6.69
N PRO A 20 19.38 -6.33 -7.60
CA PRO A 20 19.48 -4.87 -7.62
C PRO A 20 18.11 -4.22 -7.75
N PHE A 21 17.84 -3.16 -6.98
CA PHE A 21 16.54 -2.47 -6.98
C PHE A 21 16.04 -2.13 -8.39
N TRP A 22 16.93 -1.71 -9.30
CA TRP A 22 16.57 -1.37 -10.67
C TRP A 22 15.99 -2.56 -11.46
N LEU A 23 16.36 -3.79 -11.10
CA LEU A 23 15.82 -4.99 -11.72
C LEU A 23 14.38 -5.25 -11.25
N GLU A 24 14.07 -5.00 -9.98
CA GLU A 24 12.69 -5.05 -9.44
C GLU A 24 11.80 -3.94 -10.05
N THR A 25 12.36 -2.78 -10.39
CA THR A 25 11.63 -1.71 -11.08
C THR A 25 11.07 -2.16 -12.43
N ILE A 26 11.73 -3.07 -13.15
CA ILE A 26 11.27 -3.51 -14.49
C ILE A 26 9.87 -4.15 -14.44
N PRO A 27 9.62 -5.24 -13.69
CA PRO A 27 8.29 -5.83 -13.62
C PRO A 27 7.25 -4.88 -13.02
N VAL A 28 7.62 -4.02 -12.05
CA VAL A 28 6.69 -3.03 -11.47
C VAL A 28 6.26 -1.98 -12.49
N VAL A 29 7.18 -1.49 -13.32
CA VAL A 29 6.87 -0.54 -14.41
C VAL A 29 6.03 -1.20 -15.49
N ILE A 30 6.37 -2.43 -15.90
CA ILE A 30 5.58 -3.18 -16.88
C ILE A 30 4.16 -3.40 -16.36
N LEU A 31 4.01 -3.81 -15.11
CA LEU A 31 2.72 -3.99 -14.45
C LEU A 31 1.92 -2.68 -14.45
N THR A 32 2.55 -1.58 -14.03
CA THR A 32 1.91 -0.25 -13.99
C THR A 32 1.45 0.19 -15.38
N ILE A 33 2.29 0.04 -16.41
CA ILE A 33 1.93 0.37 -17.79
C ILE A 33 0.76 -0.49 -18.27
N ALA A 34 0.85 -1.82 -18.08
CA ALA A 34 -0.20 -2.74 -18.49
C ALA A 34 -1.54 -2.39 -17.83
N ASP A 35 -1.53 -2.10 -16.53
CA ASP A 35 -2.70 -1.73 -15.76
C ASP A 35 -3.31 -0.39 -16.19
N ILE A 36 -2.47 0.62 -16.47
CA ILE A 36 -2.91 1.90 -17.06
C ILE A 36 -3.60 1.66 -18.40
N LEU A 37 -3.02 0.84 -19.27
CA LEU A 37 -3.59 0.54 -20.59
C LEU A 37 -4.91 -0.22 -20.45
N VAL A 38 -4.97 -1.23 -19.58
CA VAL A 38 -6.19 -2.00 -19.27
C VAL A 38 -7.31 -1.07 -18.82
N CYS A 39 -7.05 -0.21 -17.83
CA CYS A 39 -8.04 0.73 -17.35
C CYS A 39 -8.47 1.73 -18.43
N LYS A 40 -7.53 2.33 -19.15
CA LYS A 40 -7.80 3.39 -20.13
C LYS A 40 -8.58 2.94 -21.36
N TYR A 41 -8.31 1.74 -21.86
CA TYR A 41 -8.88 1.29 -23.14
C TYR A 41 -10.04 0.31 -22.99
N TRP A 42 -10.18 -0.36 -21.84
CA TRP A 42 -11.21 -1.39 -21.66
C TRP A 42 -12.16 -1.16 -20.48
N ILE A 43 -11.87 -0.25 -19.56
CA ILE A 43 -12.68 -0.06 -18.34
C ILE A 43 -13.29 1.33 -18.26
N ASP A 44 -12.46 2.37 -18.35
CA ASP A 44 -12.88 3.74 -18.08
C ASP A 44 -13.46 4.43 -19.33
N ASP A 45 -14.42 5.33 -19.11
CA ASP A 45 -15.03 6.12 -20.20
C ASP A 45 -14.00 7.10 -20.79
N PRO A 46 -13.76 7.09 -22.10
CA PRO A 46 -12.82 8.02 -22.75
C PRO A 46 -13.20 9.51 -22.57
N ASN A 47 -14.46 9.80 -22.23
CA ASN A 47 -14.97 11.16 -22.02
C ASN A 47 -14.93 11.60 -20.55
N THR A 48 -14.37 10.80 -19.64
CA THR A 48 -14.28 11.13 -18.21
C THR A 48 -13.72 12.54 -18.00
N GLN A 49 -14.38 13.35 -17.18
CA GLN A 49 -13.92 14.67 -16.76
C GLN A 49 -14.07 14.85 -15.25
N TRP A 50 -13.03 15.43 -14.63
CA TRP A 50 -13.10 15.79 -13.22
C TRP A 50 -14.10 16.92 -12.98
N LYS A 51 -14.93 16.80 -11.95
CA LYS A 51 -15.87 17.86 -11.56
C LYS A 51 -15.15 19.15 -11.17
N TYR A 52 -14.00 19.00 -10.51
CA TYR A 52 -13.10 20.09 -10.13
C TYR A 52 -11.70 19.84 -10.71
N PRO A 53 -11.45 20.19 -12.00
CA PRO A 53 -10.20 19.86 -12.68
C PRO A 53 -8.96 20.43 -11.99
N THR A 54 -8.98 21.72 -11.62
CA THR A 54 -7.84 22.38 -10.97
C THR A 54 -7.46 21.69 -9.67
N ILE A 55 -8.44 21.41 -8.80
CA ILE A 55 -8.19 20.73 -7.52
C ILE A 55 -7.64 19.33 -7.77
N SER A 56 -8.20 18.60 -8.73
CA SER A 56 -7.75 17.25 -9.07
C SER A 56 -6.30 17.27 -9.54
N TYR A 57 -5.95 18.16 -10.47
CA TYR A 57 -4.57 18.26 -10.98
C TYR A 57 -3.57 18.74 -9.92
N CYS A 58 -3.96 19.67 -9.03
CA CYS A 58 -3.14 20.04 -7.88
C CYS A 58 -2.93 18.84 -6.95
N TYR A 59 -3.96 18.02 -6.74
CA TYR A 59 -3.86 16.81 -5.93
C TYR A 59 -2.97 15.73 -6.56
N ALA A 60 -3.01 15.58 -7.89
CA ALA A 60 -2.09 14.73 -8.63
C ALA A 60 -0.63 15.20 -8.46
N ALA A 61 -0.39 16.52 -8.56
CA ALA A 61 0.92 17.10 -8.32
C ALA A 61 1.40 16.88 -6.87
N LEU A 62 0.50 16.96 -5.88
CA LEU A 62 0.81 16.61 -4.49
C LEU A 62 1.22 15.13 -4.36
N CYS A 63 0.45 14.20 -4.94
CA CYS A 63 0.76 12.77 -4.89
C CYS A 63 2.14 12.48 -5.52
N PHE A 64 2.40 13.03 -6.71
CA PHE A 64 3.67 12.85 -7.40
C PHE A 64 4.84 13.50 -6.66
N GLY A 65 4.66 14.74 -6.20
CA GLY A 65 5.67 15.46 -5.42
C GLY A 65 6.00 14.75 -4.12
N TRP A 66 5.00 14.18 -3.44
CA TRP A 66 5.22 13.37 -2.24
C TRP A 66 5.98 12.09 -2.54
N TRP A 67 5.61 11.39 -3.61
CA TRP A 67 6.34 10.20 -4.05
C TRP A 67 7.81 10.51 -4.39
N LEU A 68 8.08 11.63 -5.09
CA LEU A 68 9.44 12.09 -5.38
C LEU A 68 10.22 12.42 -4.10
N MET A 69 9.59 13.17 -3.18
CA MET A 69 10.21 13.53 -1.90
C MET A 69 10.54 12.28 -1.07
N LEU A 70 9.62 11.32 -1.00
CA LEU A 70 9.82 10.05 -0.31
C LEU A 70 10.96 9.26 -0.94
N THR A 71 10.98 9.19 -2.27
CA THR A 71 12.05 8.52 -3.03
C THR A 71 13.41 9.13 -2.75
N LEU A 72 13.54 10.43 -2.96
CA LEU A 72 14.81 11.12 -2.77
C LEU A 72 15.30 10.98 -1.33
N TYR A 73 14.43 11.21 -0.36
CA TYR A 73 14.82 11.17 1.05
C TYR A 73 15.23 9.77 1.50
N ARG A 74 14.42 8.75 1.20
CA ARG A 74 14.75 7.36 1.59
C ARG A 74 16.02 6.89 0.91
N SER A 75 16.28 7.32 -0.33
CA SER A 75 17.54 7.04 -1.03
C SER A 75 18.74 7.70 -0.36
N ILE A 76 18.60 8.95 0.11
CA ILE A 76 19.69 9.68 0.79
C ILE A 76 19.98 9.06 2.16
N CYS A 77 18.95 8.74 2.94
CA CYS A 77 19.13 8.29 4.32
C CYS A 77 19.44 6.79 4.44
N PHE A 78 18.90 5.98 3.53
CA PHE A 78 18.95 4.53 3.62
C PHE A 78 19.65 3.88 2.42
N GLY A 79 20.21 4.69 1.51
CA GLY A 79 20.86 4.18 0.30
C GLY A 79 19.92 3.30 -0.53
N ILE A 80 20.45 2.19 -1.05
CA ILE A 80 19.69 1.22 -1.85
C ILE A 80 18.55 0.57 -1.04
N GLY A 81 18.73 0.35 0.27
CA GLY A 81 17.67 -0.19 1.13
C GLY A 81 16.41 0.68 1.14
N GLY A 82 16.57 2.00 1.03
CA GLY A 82 15.46 2.95 0.93
C GLY A 82 14.74 2.97 -0.42
N TYR A 83 15.30 2.36 -1.47
CA TYR A 83 14.62 2.24 -2.76
C TYR A 83 13.57 1.14 -2.76
N TYR A 84 13.77 0.02 -2.06
CA TYR A 84 12.76 -1.06 -1.98
C TYR A 84 11.46 -0.61 -1.34
N ASP A 85 11.56 0.38 -0.47
CA ASP A 85 10.42 1.04 0.13
C ASP A 85 9.47 1.70 -0.88
N LEU A 86 9.93 1.99 -2.11
CA LEU A 86 9.05 2.53 -3.16
C LEU A 86 7.99 1.55 -3.63
N TYR A 87 8.26 0.25 -3.49
CA TYR A 87 7.36 -0.78 -3.97
C TYR A 87 6.20 -1.05 -3.02
N TRP A 88 6.20 -0.46 -1.81
CA TRP A 88 5.05 -0.49 -0.92
C TRP A 88 3.78 0.01 -1.64
N PHE A 89 2.67 -0.70 -1.44
CA PHE A 89 1.38 -0.40 -2.06
C PHE A 89 0.94 1.05 -1.91
N CYS A 90 1.19 1.66 -0.75
CA CYS A 90 0.83 3.06 -0.50
C CYS A 90 1.65 4.04 -1.36
N ASN A 91 2.90 3.73 -1.66
CA ASN A 91 3.76 4.54 -2.51
C ASN A 91 3.43 4.35 -3.99
N ILE A 92 3.16 3.11 -4.41
CA ILE A 92 2.67 2.81 -5.77
C ILE A 92 1.32 3.51 -6.02
N ALA A 93 0.42 3.54 -5.04
CA ALA A 93 -0.86 4.23 -5.16
C ALA A 93 -0.74 5.74 -5.37
N LEU A 94 0.30 6.40 -4.87
CA LEU A 94 0.56 7.82 -5.18
C LEU A 94 0.82 8.00 -6.68
N VAL A 95 1.58 7.09 -7.29
CA VAL A 95 1.86 7.09 -8.73
C VAL A 95 0.60 6.75 -9.53
N LEU A 96 -0.11 5.68 -9.16
CA LEU A 96 -1.36 5.28 -9.83
C LEU A 96 -2.43 6.37 -9.74
N THR A 97 -2.54 7.05 -8.60
CA THR A 97 -3.45 8.20 -8.43
C THR A 97 -3.03 9.38 -9.31
N THR A 98 -1.73 9.69 -9.35
CA THR A 98 -1.21 10.76 -10.22
C THR A 98 -1.58 10.49 -11.68
N VAL A 99 -1.28 9.29 -12.18
CA VAL A 99 -1.58 8.91 -13.58
C VAL A 99 -3.08 8.85 -13.79
N GLY A 100 -3.83 8.26 -12.85
CA GLY A 100 -5.29 8.18 -12.87
C GLY A 100 -5.92 9.55 -13.05
N VAL A 101 -5.45 10.56 -12.32
CA VAL A 101 -5.92 11.94 -12.46
C VAL A 101 -5.49 12.57 -13.79
N LEU A 102 -4.20 12.51 -14.13
CA LEU A 102 -3.67 13.17 -15.33
C LEU A 102 -4.27 12.60 -16.62
N TRP A 103 -4.47 11.29 -16.68
CA TRP A 103 -4.98 10.59 -17.86
C TRP A 103 -6.48 10.33 -17.82
N ARG A 104 -7.16 10.79 -16.74
CA ARG A 104 -8.61 10.65 -16.55
C ARG A 104 -9.07 9.19 -16.53
N VAL A 105 -8.33 8.37 -15.79
CA VAL A 105 -8.50 6.92 -15.62
C VAL A 105 -8.92 6.65 -14.16
N PRO A 106 -10.18 6.88 -13.79
CA PRO A 106 -10.66 6.77 -12.41
C PRO A 106 -10.52 5.36 -11.82
N SER A 107 -10.51 4.30 -12.65
CA SER A 107 -10.33 2.94 -12.14
C SER A 107 -8.98 2.74 -11.46
N LEU A 108 -7.92 3.46 -11.86
CA LEU A 108 -6.61 3.45 -11.19
C LEU A 108 -6.67 4.05 -9.77
N ILE A 109 -7.52 5.06 -9.58
CA ILE A 109 -7.80 5.65 -8.27
C ILE A 109 -8.59 4.65 -7.43
N GLY A 110 -9.62 4.04 -8.02
CA GLY A 110 -10.48 3.07 -7.35
C GLY A 110 -9.70 1.87 -6.82
N GLN A 111 -8.78 1.29 -7.60
CA GLN A 111 -7.96 0.18 -7.10
C GLN A 111 -7.05 0.60 -5.94
N SER A 112 -6.49 1.81 -6.00
CA SER A 112 -5.63 2.37 -4.95
C SER A 112 -6.43 2.51 -3.66
N MET A 113 -7.68 3.00 -3.75
CA MET A 113 -8.57 3.10 -2.61
C MET A 113 -8.96 1.72 -2.05
N CYS A 114 -9.31 0.76 -2.90
CA CYS A 114 -9.69 -0.58 -2.46
C CYS A 114 -8.54 -1.27 -1.70
N LEU A 115 -7.32 -1.13 -2.19
CA LEU A 115 -6.13 -1.74 -1.60
C LEU A 115 -5.71 -1.09 -0.27
N LEU A 116 -5.98 0.20 -0.11
CA LEU A 116 -5.38 1.01 0.96
C LEU A 116 -6.35 1.51 2.01
N PHE A 117 -7.66 1.32 1.83
CA PHE A 117 -8.67 1.87 2.74
C PHE A 117 -8.47 1.37 4.17
N VAL A 118 -8.37 0.06 4.37
CA VAL A 118 -8.18 -0.51 5.71
C VAL A 118 -6.81 -0.17 6.31
N PRO A 119 -5.68 -0.28 5.58
CA PRO A 119 -4.38 0.19 6.09
C PRO A 119 -4.41 1.66 6.54
N HIS A 120 -5.03 2.56 5.77
CA HIS A 120 -5.13 3.98 6.15
C HIS A 120 -6.09 4.21 7.32
N ALA A 121 -7.21 3.50 7.37
CA ALA A 121 -8.11 3.55 8.51
C ALA A 121 -7.43 3.05 9.79
N ALA A 122 -6.61 2.00 9.70
CA ALA A 122 -5.84 1.49 10.83
C ALA A 122 -4.81 2.53 11.31
N PHE A 123 -4.14 3.23 10.39
CA PHE A 123 -3.26 4.35 10.69
C PHE A 123 -3.99 5.47 11.47
N TRP A 124 -5.19 5.84 11.03
CA TRP A 124 -6.00 6.86 11.72
C TRP A 124 -6.42 6.41 13.11
N ILE A 125 -6.87 5.16 13.25
CA ILE A 125 -7.28 4.62 14.55
C ILE A 125 -6.09 4.64 15.51
N ASP A 126 -4.93 4.15 15.10
CA ASP A 126 -3.71 4.17 15.94
C ASP A 126 -3.36 5.60 16.37
N PHE A 127 -3.34 6.55 15.45
CA PHE A 127 -2.97 7.93 15.76
C PHE A 127 -3.98 8.67 16.63
N LEU A 128 -5.29 8.49 16.39
CA LEU A 128 -6.34 9.14 17.17
C LEU A 128 -6.47 8.57 18.58
N THR A 129 -6.17 7.28 18.75
CA THR A 129 -6.26 6.60 20.04
C THR A 129 -4.98 6.74 20.88
N TYR A 130 -3.82 6.95 20.25
CA TYR A 130 -2.53 7.07 20.94
C TYR A 130 -2.49 8.11 22.07
N PRO A 131 -3.04 9.34 21.93
CA PRO A 131 -3.04 10.32 23.02
C PRO A 131 -3.67 9.81 24.32
N CYS A 132 -4.69 8.96 24.20
CA CYS A 132 -5.45 8.40 25.31
C CYS A 132 -4.81 7.14 25.90
N PHE A 133 -4.37 6.19 25.06
CA PHE A 133 -3.87 4.89 25.53
C PHE A 133 -2.35 4.82 25.67
N LYS A 134 -1.62 5.81 25.15
CA LYS A 134 -0.14 5.83 25.06
C LYS A 134 0.47 4.60 24.37
N ARG A 135 -0.34 3.92 23.55
CA ARG A 135 0.02 2.79 22.70
C ARG A 135 -0.89 2.77 21.46
N PRO A 136 -0.40 2.31 20.30
CA PRO A 136 -1.26 2.12 19.13
C PRO A 136 -2.29 1.02 19.42
N ALA A 137 -3.56 1.26 19.11
CA ALA A 137 -4.65 0.34 19.45
C ALA A 137 -4.66 -0.93 18.57
N LEU A 138 -4.34 -0.77 17.29
CA LEU A 138 -4.23 -1.84 16.29
C LEU A 138 -2.78 -2.24 16.04
N ASN A 139 -1.83 -1.40 16.45
CA ASN A 139 -0.40 -1.65 16.29
C ASN A 139 -0.01 -1.88 14.82
N ALA A 140 -0.69 -1.18 13.89
CA ALA A 140 -0.45 -1.29 12.46
C ALA A 140 0.78 -0.48 12.03
N TYR A 141 1.04 0.66 12.69
CA TYR A 141 2.16 1.55 12.39
C TYR A 141 2.94 1.95 13.65
N PRO A 142 3.53 0.98 14.39
CA PRO A 142 4.22 1.26 15.66
C PRO A 142 5.38 2.25 15.52
N PHE A 143 6.08 2.23 14.38
CA PHE A 143 7.21 3.12 14.09
C PHE A 143 6.85 4.61 14.14
N MET A 144 5.58 4.98 13.93
CA MET A 144 5.14 6.38 14.04
C MET A 144 5.33 6.93 15.46
N PHE A 145 5.22 6.07 16.46
CA PHE A 145 5.24 6.44 17.87
C PHE A 145 6.58 6.11 18.56
N ASP A 146 7.44 5.33 17.90
CA ASP A 146 8.78 4.99 18.41
C ASP A 146 9.73 6.20 18.32
N ASN A 147 10.49 6.45 19.37
CA ASN A 147 11.50 7.51 19.41
C ASN A 147 12.76 7.16 18.60
N THR A 148 12.96 5.88 18.25
CA THR A 148 14.11 5.45 17.43
C THR A 148 13.90 5.71 15.94
N THR A 149 12.65 5.80 15.49
CA THR A 149 12.34 6.11 14.08
C THR A 149 12.64 7.57 13.76
N THR A 150 13.31 7.80 12.64
CA THR A 150 13.73 9.15 12.24
C THR A 150 12.51 10.07 12.05
N PRO A 151 12.58 11.36 12.47
CA PRO A 151 11.46 12.28 12.32
C PRO A 151 10.96 12.40 10.87
N PHE A 152 11.85 12.31 9.90
CA PHE A 152 11.50 12.40 8.49
C PHE A 152 10.85 11.13 7.95
N GLU A 153 11.22 9.94 8.42
CA GLU A 153 10.50 8.71 8.06
C GLU A 153 9.04 8.79 8.52
N LYS A 154 8.80 9.34 9.71
CA LYS A 154 7.44 9.69 10.19
C LYS A 154 6.79 10.72 9.28
N VAL A 155 7.53 11.77 8.88
CA VAL A 155 7.00 12.79 7.95
C VAL A 155 6.56 12.18 6.63
N THR A 156 7.38 11.34 6.01
CA THR A 156 7.08 10.70 4.72
C THR A 156 5.87 9.77 4.78
N SER A 157 5.50 9.33 5.99
CA SER A 157 4.34 8.47 6.24
C SER A 157 3.03 9.26 6.45
N TYR A 158 3.06 10.60 6.57
CA TYR A 158 1.85 11.42 6.74
C TYR A 158 0.92 11.42 5.53
N HIS A 159 1.33 10.90 4.37
CA HIS A 159 0.37 10.65 3.29
C HIS A 159 -0.77 9.74 3.70
N HIS A 160 -0.55 8.87 4.70
CA HIS A 160 -1.61 8.07 5.28
C HIS A 160 -2.75 8.89 5.89
N PHE A 161 -2.53 10.16 6.26
CA PHE A 161 -3.59 11.05 6.70
C PHE A 161 -4.37 11.70 5.57
N TRP A 162 -3.66 12.34 4.65
CA TRP A 162 -4.30 13.22 3.66
C TRP A 162 -4.71 12.49 2.39
N PHE A 163 -4.23 11.27 2.14
CA PHE A 163 -4.47 10.56 0.88
C PHE A 163 -5.96 10.29 0.62
N PHE A 164 -6.68 9.68 1.55
CA PHE A 164 -8.12 9.40 1.36
C PHE A 164 -9.01 10.66 1.35
N PRO A 165 -8.83 11.63 2.26
CA PRO A 165 -9.56 12.89 2.20
C PRO A 165 -9.41 13.61 0.85
N GLY A 166 -8.21 13.63 0.28
CA GLY A 166 -7.98 14.21 -1.04
C GLY A 166 -8.71 13.44 -2.14
N LEU A 167 -8.69 12.11 -2.10
CA LEU A 167 -9.41 11.27 -3.07
C LEU A 167 -10.92 11.46 -3.05
N ILE A 168 -11.52 11.72 -1.88
CA ILE A 168 -12.94 12.06 -1.75
C ILE A 168 -13.27 13.33 -2.56
N VAL A 169 -12.39 14.33 -2.54
CA VAL A 169 -12.58 15.58 -3.30
C VAL A 169 -12.40 15.34 -4.80
N VAL A 170 -11.40 14.55 -5.21
CA VAL A 170 -11.18 14.19 -6.62
C VAL A 170 -12.39 13.45 -7.21
N LEU A 171 -12.94 12.49 -6.45
CA LEU A 171 -14.08 11.67 -6.87
C LEU A 171 -15.44 12.33 -6.59
N TRP A 172 -15.45 13.59 -6.15
CA TRP A 172 -16.68 14.29 -5.81
C TRP A 172 -17.59 14.46 -7.04
N LYS A 173 -18.83 13.96 -6.93
CA LYS A 173 -19.81 13.92 -8.04
C LYS A 173 -19.27 13.27 -9.32
N GLN A 174 -18.27 12.39 -9.22
CA GLN A 174 -17.85 11.54 -10.33
C GLN A 174 -18.79 10.33 -10.48
N PRO A 175 -18.86 9.70 -11.66
CA PRO A 175 -19.50 8.40 -11.82
C PRO A 175 -18.97 7.36 -10.82
N LEU A 176 -19.78 6.35 -10.55
CA LEU A 176 -19.39 5.25 -9.68
C LEU A 176 -18.17 4.53 -10.24
N LEU A 177 -17.22 4.22 -9.37
CA LEU A 177 -16.05 3.44 -9.76
C LEU A 177 -16.45 2.04 -10.24
N SER A 178 -15.76 1.56 -11.27
CA SER A 178 -16.00 0.23 -11.84
C SER A 178 -15.68 -0.88 -10.83
N ILE A 179 -16.42 -1.99 -10.87
CA ILE A 179 -16.09 -3.20 -10.08
C ILE A 179 -14.69 -3.74 -10.45
N TRP A 180 -14.20 -3.42 -11.65
CA TRP A 180 -12.85 -3.76 -12.05
C TRP A 180 -11.78 -3.09 -11.19
N SER A 181 -12.06 -1.94 -10.56
CA SER A 181 -11.15 -1.36 -9.55
C SER A 181 -10.88 -2.33 -8.40
N TYR A 182 -11.90 -3.05 -7.94
CA TYR A 182 -11.72 -4.08 -6.92
C TYR A 182 -10.90 -5.26 -7.46
N VAL A 183 -11.26 -5.81 -8.63
CA VAL A 183 -10.58 -6.97 -9.21
C VAL A 183 -9.10 -6.67 -9.47
N LEU A 184 -8.81 -5.51 -10.07
CA LEU A 184 -7.44 -5.09 -10.35
C LEU A 184 -6.65 -4.79 -9.08
N SER A 185 -7.29 -4.29 -8.00
CA SER A 185 -6.60 -4.14 -6.71
C SER A 185 -6.11 -5.47 -6.12
N VAL A 186 -6.88 -6.55 -6.29
CA VAL A 186 -6.48 -7.90 -5.86
C VAL A 186 -5.35 -8.43 -6.75
N LEU A 187 -5.46 -8.24 -8.06
CA LEU A 187 -4.42 -8.66 -9.00
C LEU A 187 -3.10 -7.92 -8.77
N LEU A 188 -3.17 -6.59 -8.58
CA LEU A 188 -2.03 -5.73 -8.26
C LEU A 188 -1.35 -6.20 -6.97
N PHE A 189 -2.14 -6.53 -5.93
CA PHE A 189 -1.61 -7.11 -4.69
C PHE A 189 -0.82 -8.40 -4.96
N VAL A 190 -1.44 -9.36 -5.64
CA VAL A 190 -0.82 -10.68 -5.89
C VAL A 190 0.49 -10.52 -6.65
N ILE A 191 0.50 -9.74 -7.73
CA ILE A 191 1.69 -9.59 -8.58
C ILE A 191 2.80 -8.88 -7.81
N LEU A 192 2.51 -7.77 -7.11
CA LEU A 192 3.52 -7.06 -6.32
C LEU A 192 4.03 -7.91 -5.15
N ASN A 193 3.17 -8.68 -4.49
CA ASN A 193 3.59 -9.59 -3.41
C ASN A 193 4.56 -10.66 -3.92
N ILE A 194 4.28 -11.25 -5.09
CA ILE A 194 5.17 -12.21 -5.76
C ILE A 194 6.50 -11.53 -6.14
N VAL A 195 6.45 -10.37 -6.81
CA VAL A 195 7.65 -9.63 -7.22
C VAL A 195 8.51 -9.30 -6.02
N SER A 196 7.94 -8.71 -4.96
CA SER A 196 8.68 -8.36 -3.76
C SER A 196 9.23 -9.58 -3.04
N HIS A 197 8.53 -10.72 -3.01
CA HIS A 197 9.05 -11.94 -2.38
C HIS A 197 10.33 -12.47 -3.05
N TYR A 198 10.38 -12.43 -4.37
CA TYR A 198 11.50 -13.00 -5.14
C TYR A 198 12.60 -11.99 -5.45
N MET A 199 12.32 -10.70 -5.43
CA MET A 199 13.24 -9.66 -5.91
C MET A 199 13.65 -8.65 -4.82
N THR A 200 12.87 -8.47 -3.76
CA THR A 200 13.28 -7.64 -2.63
C THR A 200 14.13 -8.47 -1.67
N PRO A 201 15.30 -7.97 -1.21
CA PRO A 201 16.05 -8.64 -0.16
C PRO A 201 15.29 -8.60 1.17
N VAL A 202 15.24 -9.72 1.87
CA VAL A 202 14.54 -9.87 3.17
C VAL A 202 15.10 -8.91 4.23
N THR A 203 16.41 -8.72 4.25
CA THR A 203 17.11 -7.77 5.13
C THR A 203 18.10 -6.93 4.34
N TRP A 204 18.31 -5.70 4.81
CA TRP A 204 19.32 -4.79 4.30
C TRP A 204 20.24 -4.33 5.42
N TYR A 205 21.54 -4.34 5.18
CA TYR A 205 22.54 -3.86 6.13
C TYR A 205 23.06 -2.49 5.68
N TYR A 206 23.00 -1.52 6.59
CA TYR A 206 23.54 -0.20 6.36
C TYR A 206 25.07 -0.17 6.53
N PRO A 207 25.77 0.86 6.00
CA PRO A 207 27.21 0.99 6.17
C PRO A 207 27.68 1.07 7.62
N ASP A 208 26.82 1.50 8.54
CA ASP A 208 27.07 1.53 9.98
C ASP A 208 26.87 0.18 10.69
N GLY A 209 26.49 -0.87 9.93
CA GLY A 209 26.23 -2.22 10.42
C GLY A 209 24.83 -2.44 10.98
N SER A 210 23.97 -1.42 11.00
CA SER A 210 22.58 -1.58 11.43
C SER A 210 21.76 -2.38 10.40
N GLU A 211 20.85 -3.21 10.91
CA GLU A 211 20.01 -4.08 10.11
C GLU A 211 18.62 -3.49 9.93
N ARG A 212 18.09 -3.60 8.72
CA ARG A 212 16.70 -3.29 8.40
C ARG A 212 16.00 -4.49 7.82
N TYR A 213 14.89 -4.87 8.45
CA TYR A 213 13.98 -5.86 7.90
C TYR A 213 13.08 -5.23 6.82
N LEU A 214 12.97 -5.88 5.66
CA LEU A 214 12.24 -5.39 4.49
C LEU A 214 11.11 -6.37 4.13
N ASN A 215 9.99 -6.27 4.85
CA ASN A 215 8.77 -7.02 4.53
C ASN A 215 7.88 -6.26 3.53
N VAL A 216 8.44 -5.83 2.40
CA VAL A 216 7.75 -5.00 1.41
C VAL A 216 6.54 -5.74 0.87
N CYS A 217 5.39 -5.06 0.83
CA CYS A 217 4.13 -5.65 0.36
C CYS A 217 3.67 -6.90 1.15
N MET A 218 4.15 -7.08 2.39
CA MET A 218 3.88 -8.26 3.22
C MET A 218 4.31 -9.57 2.53
N SER A 219 5.42 -9.54 1.78
CA SER A 219 5.92 -10.65 0.97
C SER A 219 6.53 -11.80 1.78
N HIS A 220 6.94 -11.54 3.03
CA HIS A 220 7.64 -12.51 3.87
C HIS A 220 6.83 -12.88 5.12
N ASP A 221 6.29 -11.87 5.83
CA ASP A 221 5.54 -12.08 7.06
C ASP A 221 4.18 -11.38 7.02
N ASN A 222 3.23 -11.88 7.83
CA ASN A 222 1.99 -11.16 8.09
C ASN A 222 2.25 -9.97 9.05
N PRO A 223 1.36 -8.99 9.14
CA PRO A 223 1.41 -8.04 10.25
C PRO A 223 1.27 -8.80 11.58
N GLY A 224 2.06 -8.45 12.60
CA GLY A 224 2.23 -9.27 13.80
C GLY A 224 0.96 -9.59 14.59
N PHE A 225 -0.14 -8.83 14.44
CA PHE A 225 -1.43 -9.19 15.03
C PHE A 225 -2.07 -10.42 14.34
N ALA A 226 -1.79 -10.64 13.06
CA ALA A 226 -2.37 -11.71 12.26
C ALA A 226 -1.67 -13.06 12.50
N ASP A 227 -0.41 -13.08 12.96
CA ASP A 227 0.34 -14.32 13.22
C ASP A 227 -0.31 -15.23 14.28
N SER A 228 -1.22 -14.69 15.09
CA SER A 228 -1.98 -15.44 16.10
C SER A 228 -3.41 -15.82 15.66
N ILE A 229 -3.82 -15.45 14.44
CA ILE A 229 -5.21 -15.55 13.97
C ILE A 229 -5.30 -16.54 12.80
N PRO A 230 -6.13 -17.59 12.88
CA PRO A 230 -6.42 -18.44 11.72
C PRO A 230 -7.10 -17.65 10.57
N PRO A 231 -6.80 -17.94 9.29
CA PRO A 231 -5.85 -18.95 8.82
C PRO A 231 -4.38 -18.47 8.73
N PHE A 232 -4.09 -17.21 9.04
CA PHE A 232 -2.74 -16.62 8.90
C PHE A 232 -1.70 -17.34 9.77
N CYS A 233 -2.06 -17.71 11.01
CA CYS A 233 -1.16 -18.47 11.88
C CYS A 233 -0.78 -19.85 11.31
N TRP A 234 -1.58 -20.41 10.41
CA TRP A 234 -1.30 -21.71 9.77
C TRP A 234 -0.29 -21.62 8.63
N THR A 235 0.04 -20.42 8.16
CA THR A 235 1.03 -20.22 7.10
C THR A 235 2.45 -20.01 7.61
N VAL A 236 2.62 -19.83 8.92
CA VAL A 236 3.94 -19.68 9.54
C VAL A 236 4.78 -20.94 9.25
N GLY A 237 5.98 -20.73 8.68
CA GLY A 237 6.88 -21.82 8.27
C GLY A 237 6.42 -22.63 7.04
N LYS A 238 5.35 -22.21 6.35
CA LYS A 238 4.92 -22.84 5.09
C LYS A 238 5.59 -22.18 3.88
N PRO A 239 5.66 -22.89 2.74
CA PRO A 239 6.12 -22.29 1.49
C PRO A 239 5.34 -21.02 1.13
N PHE A 240 6.01 -20.07 0.47
CA PHE A 240 5.45 -18.78 0.07
C PHE A 240 4.09 -18.85 -0.61
N PHE A 241 3.85 -19.87 -1.43
CA PHE A 241 2.55 -20.07 -2.07
C PHE A 241 1.39 -20.10 -1.06
N TYR A 242 1.54 -20.79 0.08
CA TYR A 242 0.50 -20.85 1.12
C TYR A 242 0.32 -19.48 1.79
N HIS A 243 1.41 -18.76 2.03
CA HIS A 243 1.40 -17.40 2.57
C HIS A 243 0.64 -16.45 1.64
N CYS A 244 1.07 -16.34 0.38
CA CYS A 244 0.43 -15.49 -0.62
C CYS A 244 -1.04 -15.87 -0.82
N PHE A 245 -1.37 -17.16 -0.98
CA PHE A 245 -2.74 -17.61 -1.15
C PHE A 245 -3.63 -17.24 0.03
N THR A 246 -3.14 -17.44 1.25
CA THR A 246 -3.90 -17.14 2.47
C THR A 246 -4.09 -15.64 2.65
N LEU A 247 -3.04 -14.84 2.48
CA LEU A 247 -3.16 -13.37 2.49
C LEU A 247 -4.16 -12.90 1.43
N THR A 248 -4.09 -13.42 0.21
CA THR A 248 -5.01 -13.03 -0.86
C THR A 248 -6.45 -13.41 -0.52
N MET A 249 -6.71 -14.67 -0.16
CA MET A 249 -8.08 -15.17 -0.01
C MET A 249 -8.73 -14.81 1.32
N ALA A 250 -7.96 -14.78 2.41
CA ALA A 250 -8.49 -14.51 3.75
C ALA A 250 -8.45 -13.02 4.14
N TYR A 251 -7.59 -12.22 3.51
CA TYR A 251 -7.49 -10.79 3.78
C TYR A 251 -7.86 -9.95 2.56
N VAL A 252 -7.08 -9.99 1.49
CA VAL A 252 -7.18 -8.99 0.41
C VAL A 252 -8.51 -9.07 -0.34
N VAL A 253 -8.95 -10.27 -0.75
CA VAL A 253 -10.24 -10.47 -1.44
C VAL A 253 -11.42 -9.93 -0.62
N PRO A 254 -11.65 -10.36 0.64
CA PRO A 254 -12.79 -9.86 1.41
C PRO A 254 -12.63 -8.39 1.82
N VAL A 255 -11.43 -7.97 2.23
CA VAL A 255 -11.20 -6.60 2.72
C VAL A 255 -11.31 -5.58 1.59
N ASN A 256 -10.74 -5.86 0.41
CA ASN A 256 -10.85 -4.96 -0.73
C ASN A 256 -12.29 -4.91 -1.25
N LEU A 257 -13.05 -6.01 -1.16
CA LEU A 257 -14.47 -6.04 -1.54
C LEU A 257 -15.32 -5.18 -0.59
N ILE A 258 -15.11 -5.31 0.72
CA ILE A 258 -15.78 -4.46 1.73
C ILE A 258 -15.41 -2.99 1.49
N SER A 259 -14.12 -2.72 1.25
CA SER A 259 -13.63 -1.38 0.95
C SER A 259 -14.31 -0.81 -0.30
N TYR A 260 -14.42 -1.59 -1.38
CA TYR A 260 -15.14 -1.21 -2.59
C TYR A 260 -16.60 -0.84 -2.30
N PHE A 261 -17.33 -1.67 -1.54
CA PHE A 261 -18.72 -1.36 -1.20
C PHE A 261 -18.87 -0.09 -0.35
N ILE A 262 -17.95 0.16 0.59
CA ILE A 262 -17.92 1.40 1.38
C ILE A 262 -17.70 2.61 0.45
N ILE A 263 -16.72 2.53 -0.44
CA ILE A 263 -16.37 3.59 -1.39
C ILE A 263 -17.56 3.89 -2.32
N ILE A 264 -18.17 2.86 -2.92
CA ILE A 264 -19.34 3.03 -3.79
C ILE A 264 -20.55 3.54 -3.00
N GLY A 265 -20.76 3.07 -1.77
CA GLY A 265 -21.81 3.58 -0.89
C GLY A 265 -21.65 5.08 -0.63
N PHE A 266 -20.43 5.52 -0.37
CA PHE A 266 -20.10 6.94 -0.23
C PHE A 266 -20.32 7.72 -1.52
N GLN A 267 -19.85 7.23 -2.69
CA GLN A 267 -20.09 7.90 -3.97
C GLN A 267 -21.59 8.01 -4.29
N LYS A 268 -22.38 6.96 -4.04
CA LYS A 268 -23.84 6.99 -4.18
C LYS A 268 -24.48 8.02 -3.27
N LEU A 269 -24.05 8.10 -2.01
CA LEU A 269 -24.53 9.12 -1.07
C LEU A 269 -24.22 10.53 -1.60
N VAL A 270 -22.99 10.77 -2.06
CA VAL A 270 -22.58 12.06 -2.64
C VAL A 270 -23.43 12.41 -3.87
N LEU A 271 -23.65 11.45 -4.77
CA LEU A 271 -24.46 11.65 -5.96
C LEU A 271 -25.92 11.92 -5.60
N VAL A 272 -26.54 11.14 -4.72
CA VAL A 272 -27.97 11.29 -4.39
C VAL A 272 -28.24 12.54 -3.56
N VAL A 273 -27.50 12.74 -2.47
CA VAL A 273 -27.77 13.83 -1.50
C VAL A 273 -27.44 15.20 -2.10
N PHE A 274 -26.37 15.29 -2.88
CA PHE A 274 -25.94 16.56 -3.46
C PHE A 274 -26.37 16.76 -4.92
N SER A 275 -27.26 15.90 -5.45
CA SER A 275 -27.94 16.15 -6.73
C SER A 275 -28.91 17.33 -6.65
N TYR A 276 -29.47 17.59 -5.47
CA TYR A 276 -30.46 18.66 -5.24
C TYR A 276 -29.87 19.98 -4.74
N VAL A 277 -28.56 20.04 -4.55
CA VAL A 277 -27.83 21.26 -4.19
C VAL A 277 -27.03 21.70 -5.42
N CYS A 278 -27.74 22.36 -6.34
CA CYS A 278 -27.22 23.12 -7.46
C CYS A 278 -28.16 24.29 -7.74
#